data_AF-A0A7K4H658-F1
#
_entry.id   AF-A0A7K4H658-F1
#
_cell.length_a   1.000
_cell.length_b   1.000
_cell.length_c   1.000
_cell.angle_alpha   90.00
_cell.angle_beta   90.00
_cell.angle_gamma   90.00
#
_symmetry.space_group_name_H-M   'P 1'
#
loop_
_entity.id
_entity.type
_entity.pdbx_description
1 polymer ?
#
loop_
_entity_poly.entity_id
_entity_poly.type
_entity_poly.pdbx_seq_one_letter_code
_entity_poly.pdbx_strand_id
1 'polypeptide(L)'
;VIIQPPVYHPFFTAIENNGRQVLPNQLLYENKRYSIDFEDFEEKAKDPLTRMFILCSPHNPICRVWTEKELRRLGDICLENEILIVSDEIHHDLILSGYKHTLFSTLSNKFEQNTIVCTAPSKTFNIAGLQTSNIIIPDKRKREAFTNTIENINGVMIPNVFGIVALIAGYDEGEEWLDQVLKYIEANFKFLKEFITENLPDVDFIDPEGTYLAWLDFSKLGMNDEELRELILKKAKVALDDGKIFGPGGEGFQRINIACPRSILKECMMRIVNALK
;
A
#
# COMPACT_ATOMS: atom_id res chain seq x y z
N VAL A 1 -2.09 -16.35 -8.17
CA VAL A 1 -2.58 -15.40 -7.14
C VAL A 1 -2.59 -14.04 -7.76
N ILE A 2 -3.74 -13.38 -7.81
CA ILE A 2 -3.84 -12.04 -8.41
C ILE A 2 -3.27 -11.01 -7.43
N ILE A 3 -2.48 -10.08 -7.96
CA ILE A 3 -2.05 -8.83 -7.30
C ILE A 3 -2.10 -7.70 -8.33
N GLN A 4 -2.09 -6.45 -7.87
CA GLN A 4 -2.33 -5.28 -8.73
C GLN A 4 -1.13 -4.32 -8.82
N PRO A 5 -0.09 -4.65 -9.60
CA PRO A 5 1.11 -3.82 -9.67
C PRO A 5 0.88 -2.46 -10.35
N PRO A 6 1.71 -1.44 -10.03
CA PRO A 6 2.76 -1.49 -9.00
C PRO A 6 2.15 -1.61 -7.59
N VAL A 7 2.72 -2.50 -6.77
CA VAL A 7 2.19 -2.82 -5.44
C VAL A 7 3.32 -3.23 -4.49
N TYR A 8 3.07 -3.18 -3.18
CA TYR A 8 4.02 -3.53 -2.14
C TYR A 8 4.79 -4.83 -2.44
N HIS A 9 6.11 -4.70 -2.63
CA HIS A 9 6.99 -5.75 -3.14
C HIS A 9 6.93 -7.10 -2.39
N PRO A 10 6.68 -7.18 -1.07
CA PRO A 10 6.55 -8.47 -0.39
C PRO A 10 5.35 -9.30 -0.84
N PHE A 11 4.38 -8.74 -1.55
CA PHE A 11 3.30 -9.55 -2.13
C PHE A 11 3.84 -10.54 -3.16
N PHE A 12 4.77 -10.10 -4.02
CA PHE A 12 5.44 -10.97 -5.00
C PHE A 12 6.18 -12.10 -4.28
N THR A 13 7.05 -11.75 -3.34
CA THR A 13 7.88 -12.74 -2.65
C THR A 13 7.08 -13.67 -1.75
N ALA A 14 6.00 -13.20 -1.11
CA ALA A 14 5.10 -14.05 -0.35
C ALA A 14 4.44 -15.13 -1.22
N ILE A 15 4.09 -14.80 -2.46
CA ILE A 15 3.52 -15.75 -3.43
C ILE A 15 4.60 -16.72 -3.93
N GLU A 16 5.72 -16.20 -4.45
CA GLU A 16 6.76 -16.99 -5.11
C GLU A 16 7.53 -17.88 -4.14
N ASN A 17 7.88 -17.39 -2.95
CA ASN A 17 8.59 -18.18 -1.93
C ASN A 17 7.74 -19.34 -1.40
N ASN A 18 6.41 -19.28 -1.58
CA ASN A 18 5.51 -20.38 -1.28
C ASN A 18 5.28 -21.29 -2.50
N GLY A 19 6.02 -21.14 -3.61
CA GLY A 19 5.85 -21.96 -4.82
C GLY A 19 4.52 -21.72 -5.54
N ARG A 20 3.90 -20.54 -5.35
CA ARG A 20 2.72 -20.11 -6.11
C ARG A 20 3.15 -19.16 -7.22
N GLN A 21 2.27 -18.96 -8.20
CA GLN A 21 2.51 -18.05 -9.32
C GLN A 21 1.79 -16.71 -9.10
N VAL A 22 2.52 -15.63 -9.37
CA VAL A 22 1.98 -14.27 -9.43
C VAL A 22 1.21 -14.12 -10.74
N LEU A 23 -0.03 -13.62 -10.64
CA LEU A 23 -0.87 -13.29 -11.79
C LEU A 23 -1.15 -11.77 -11.75
N PRO A 24 -0.31 -10.93 -12.39
CA PRO A 24 -0.38 -9.49 -12.21
C PRO A 24 -1.56 -8.89 -12.99
N ASN A 25 -2.54 -8.29 -12.31
CA ASN A 25 -3.54 -7.39 -12.91
C ASN A 25 -2.97 -5.96 -12.90
N GLN A 26 -2.27 -5.59 -13.98
CA GLN A 26 -1.56 -4.32 -14.06
C GLN A 26 -2.55 -3.16 -13.93
N LEU A 27 -2.28 -2.23 -13.01
CA LEU A 27 -3.09 -1.01 -12.90
C LEU A 27 -2.84 -0.10 -14.10
N LEU A 28 -3.92 0.50 -14.60
CA LEU A 28 -3.88 1.48 -15.67
C LEU A 28 -3.46 2.83 -15.10
N TYR A 29 -2.49 3.48 -15.71
CA TYR A 29 -2.01 4.80 -15.31
C TYR A 29 -2.25 5.81 -16.43
N GLU A 30 -3.21 6.71 -16.20
CA GLU A 30 -3.58 7.75 -17.16
C GLU A 30 -3.80 9.07 -16.43
N ASN A 31 -3.33 10.19 -17.00
CA ASN A 31 -3.53 11.52 -16.44
C ASN A 31 -3.13 11.64 -14.95
N LYS A 32 -1.99 11.04 -14.58
CA LYS A 32 -1.47 11.01 -13.20
C LYS A 32 -2.37 10.29 -12.18
N ARG A 33 -3.27 9.43 -12.65
CA ARG A 33 -4.17 8.65 -11.80
C ARG A 33 -4.13 7.18 -12.18
N TYR A 34 -4.06 6.33 -11.18
CA TYR A 34 -4.15 4.88 -11.36
C TYR A 34 -5.61 4.43 -11.31
N SER A 35 -5.98 3.42 -12.07
CA SER A 35 -7.29 2.76 -12.02
C SER A 35 -7.15 1.25 -12.25
N ILE A 36 -8.17 0.50 -11.84
CA ILE A 36 -8.17 -0.96 -12.00
C ILE A 36 -8.60 -1.31 -13.43
N ASP A 37 -7.81 -2.14 -14.11
CA ASP A 37 -8.25 -2.81 -15.32
C ASP A 37 -9.18 -3.97 -14.94
N PHE A 38 -10.48 -3.69 -14.92
CA PHE A 38 -11.49 -4.69 -14.56
C PHE A 38 -11.71 -5.74 -15.64
N GLU A 39 -11.45 -5.43 -16.91
CA GLU A 39 -11.61 -6.40 -17.99
C GLU A 39 -10.52 -7.48 -17.87
N ASP A 40 -9.28 -7.06 -17.69
CA ASP A 40 -8.15 -7.95 -17.42
C ASP A 40 -8.31 -8.71 -16.09
N PHE A 41 -8.80 -8.05 -15.03
CA PHE A 41 -9.06 -8.70 -13.76
C PHE A 41 -10.10 -9.82 -13.88
N GLU A 42 -11.21 -9.57 -14.59
CA GLU A 42 -12.28 -10.55 -14.79
C GLU A 42 -11.81 -11.74 -15.63
N GLU A 43 -11.01 -11.51 -16.67
CA GLU A 43 -10.44 -12.59 -17.48
C GLU A 43 -9.49 -13.47 -16.66
N LYS A 44 -8.62 -12.86 -15.85
CA LYS A 44 -7.72 -13.58 -14.93
C LYS A 44 -8.48 -14.35 -13.85
N ALA A 45 -9.62 -13.81 -13.40
CA ALA A 45 -10.45 -14.47 -12.41
C ALA A 45 -11.12 -15.74 -12.94
N LYS A 46 -11.41 -15.81 -14.25
CA LYS A 46 -12.01 -16.98 -14.91
C LYS A 46 -11.05 -18.16 -15.07
N ASP A 47 -9.74 -17.94 -14.94
CA ASP A 47 -8.77 -19.03 -14.99
C ASP A 47 -9.04 -20.01 -13.81
N PRO A 48 -9.30 -21.31 -14.08
CA PRO A 48 -9.59 -22.29 -13.04
C PRO A 48 -8.41 -22.53 -12.08
N LEU A 49 -7.20 -22.06 -12.39
CA LEU A 49 -6.04 -22.10 -11.50
C LEU A 49 -5.96 -20.88 -10.57
N THR A 50 -6.74 -19.82 -10.82
CA THR A 50 -6.81 -18.66 -9.94
C THR A 50 -7.59 -19.01 -8.68
N ARG A 51 -6.95 -18.87 -7.52
CA ARG A 51 -7.53 -19.24 -6.21
C ARG A 51 -7.59 -18.11 -5.19
N MET A 52 -6.82 -17.03 -5.42
CA MET A 52 -6.66 -15.97 -4.44
C MET A 52 -6.34 -14.65 -5.12
N PHE A 53 -6.87 -13.58 -4.55
CA PHE A 53 -6.54 -12.19 -4.84
C PHE A 53 -6.02 -11.51 -3.56
N ILE A 54 -4.86 -10.85 -3.63
CA ILE A 54 -4.37 -10.00 -2.55
C ILE A 54 -4.63 -8.54 -2.92
N LEU A 55 -5.55 -7.92 -2.18
CA LEU A 55 -5.93 -6.52 -2.29
C LEU A 55 -5.06 -5.66 -1.37
N CYS A 56 -4.52 -4.56 -1.87
CA CYS A 56 -3.87 -3.52 -1.05
C CYS A 56 -4.81 -2.31 -0.96
N SER A 57 -5.31 -1.97 0.23
CA SER A 57 -6.33 -0.93 0.40
C SER A 57 -6.21 -0.21 1.75
N PRO A 58 -5.69 1.02 1.84
CA PRO A 58 -5.17 1.87 0.76
C PRO A 58 -3.98 1.27 0.00
N HIS A 59 -3.88 1.56 -1.30
CA HIS A 59 -2.94 0.90 -2.20
C HIS A 59 -1.55 1.52 -2.15
N ASN A 60 -0.59 0.81 -1.58
CA ASN A 60 0.83 1.17 -1.61
C ASN A 60 1.50 0.59 -2.88
N PRO A 61 2.16 1.40 -3.73
CA PRO A 61 2.70 2.74 -3.47
C PRO A 61 1.91 3.92 -4.03
N ILE A 62 0.89 3.68 -4.84
CA ILE A 62 0.16 4.72 -5.60
C ILE A 62 -0.80 5.57 -4.75
N CYS A 63 -0.95 5.22 -3.47
CA CYS A 63 -1.70 5.97 -2.46
C CYS A 63 -3.19 6.14 -2.75
N ARG A 64 -3.78 5.25 -3.55
CA ARG A 64 -5.23 5.21 -3.81
C ARG A 64 -6.00 4.70 -2.59
N VAL A 65 -7.16 5.29 -2.36
CA VAL A 65 -8.21 4.78 -1.47
C VAL A 65 -9.35 4.33 -2.35
N TRP A 66 -9.52 3.02 -2.47
CA TRP A 66 -10.51 2.44 -3.38
C TRP A 66 -11.93 2.82 -2.96
N THR A 67 -12.72 3.21 -3.94
CA THR A 67 -14.14 3.54 -3.71
C THR A 67 -14.94 2.28 -3.45
N GLU A 68 -16.05 2.41 -2.72
CA GLU A 68 -17.00 1.31 -2.51
C GLU A 68 -17.42 0.66 -3.84
N LYS A 69 -17.64 1.44 -4.90
CA LYS A 69 -18.01 0.92 -6.22
C LYS A 69 -16.92 0.02 -6.81
N GLU A 70 -15.66 0.44 -6.75
CA GLU A 70 -14.52 -0.34 -7.23
C GLU A 70 -14.39 -1.64 -6.41
N LEU A 71 -14.48 -1.55 -5.09
CA LEU A 71 -14.37 -2.69 -4.18
C LEU A 71 -15.50 -3.71 -4.36
N ARG A 72 -16.76 -3.25 -4.52
CA ARG A 72 -17.90 -4.14 -4.80
C ARG A 72 -17.68 -4.93 -6.08
N ARG A 73 -17.23 -4.27 -7.15
CA ARG A 73 -16.96 -4.93 -8.44
C ARG A 73 -15.86 -5.99 -8.31
N LEU A 74 -14.77 -5.70 -7.61
CA LEU A 74 -13.73 -6.71 -7.31
C LEU A 74 -14.31 -7.89 -6.53
N GLY A 75 -15.11 -7.60 -5.51
CA GLY A 75 -15.73 -8.63 -4.67
C GLY A 75 -16.70 -9.53 -5.42
N ASP A 76 -17.54 -8.95 -6.27
CA ASP A 76 -18.51 -9.71 -7.07
C ASP A 76 -17.79 -10.67 -8.03
N ILE A 77 -16.77 -10.19 -8.75
CA ILE A 77 -15.95 -11.03 -9.65
C ILE A 77 -15.28 -12.17 -8.86
N CYS A 78 -14.68 -11.87 -7.70
CA CYS A 78 -14.05 -12.88 -6.86
C CYS A 78 -15.05 -13.93 -6.34
N LEU A 79 -16.25 -13.51 -5.91
CA LEU A 79 -17.27 -14.44 -5.45
C LEU A 79 -17.77 -15.35 -6.57
N GLU A 80 -18.02 -14.81 -7.76
CA GLU A 80 -18.49 -15.57 -8.93
C GLU A 80 -17.50 -16.65 -9.38
N ASN A 81 -16.20 -16.42 -9.15
CA ASN A 81 -15.11 -17.31 -9.55
C ASN A 81 -14.48 -18.08 -8.38
N GLU A 82 -15.10 -18.07 -7.19
CA GLU A 82 -14.62 -18.76 -5.98
C GLU A 82 -13.19 -18.38 -5.55
N ILE A 83 -12.81 -17.13 -5.76
CA ILE A 83 -11.49 -16.58 -5.41
C ILE A 83 -11.52 -16.04 -3.98
N LEU A 84 -10.60 -16.52 -3.14
CA LEU A 84 -10.40 -15.99 -1.79
C LEU A 84 -9.76 -14.61 -1.84
N ILE A 85 -10.27 -13.67 -1.05
CA ILE A 85 -9.69 -12.33 -0.94
C ILE A 85 -8.85 -12.23 0.33
N VAL A 86 -7.61 -11.75 0.20
CA VAL A 86 -6.78 -11.28 1.31
C VAL A 86 -6.72 -9.75 1.18
N SER A 87 -7.41 -9.03 2.07
CA SER A 87 -7.43 -7.56 2.08
C SER A 87 -6.38 -7.05 3.05
N ASP A 88 -5.25 -6.56 2.54
CA ASP A 88 -4.25 -5.84 3.32
C ASP A 88 -4.69 -4.38 3.49
N GLU A 89 -5.18 -4.09 4.68
CA GLU A 89 -5.73 -2.80 5.07
C GLU A 89 -4.90 -2.13 6.16
N ILE A 90 -3.60 -2.42 6.21
CA ILE A 90 -2.69 -1.90 7.24
C ILE A 90 -2.58 -0.36 7.27
N HIS A 91 -2.96 0.33 6.19
CA HIS A 91 -2.95 1.79 6.08
C HIS A 91 -4.35 2.43 6.27
N HIS A 92 -5.37 1.67 6.69
CA HIS A 92 -6.76 2.13 6.75
C HIS A 92 -7.05 3.36 7.62
N ASP A 93 -6.23 3.64 8.63
CA ASP A 93 -6.37 4.82 9.50
C ASP A 93 -5.70 6.07 8.90
N LEU A 94 -4.87 5.90 7.87
CA LEU A 94 -4.04 6.96 7.28
C LEU A 94 -4.72 7.54 6.04
N ILE A 95 -5.86 8.20 6.21
CA ILE A 95 -6.68 8.70 5.10
C ILE A 95 -6.64 10.22 5.06
N LEU A 96 -6.47 10.80 3.87
CA LEU A 96 -6.45 12.25 3.72
C LEU A 96 -7.87 12.82 3.67
N SER A 97 -8.00 14.07 4.06
CA SER A 97 -9.24 14.82 4.06
C SER A 97 -9.92 14.80 2.68
N GLY A 98 -11.23 14.54 2.69
CA GLY A 98 -12.04 14.38 1.48
C GLY A 98 -12.15 12.94 0.96
N TYR A 99 -11.35 12.01 1.48
CA TYR A 99 -11.45 10.59 1.17
C TYR A 99 -12.00 9.79 2.35
N LYS A 100 -12.49 8.58 2.06
CA LYS A 100 -13.02 7.67 3.06
C LYS A 100 -12.58 6.25 2.74
N HIS A 101 -11.87 5.62 3.66
CA HIS A 101 -11.58 4.19 3.56
C HIS A 101 -12.86 3.37 3.77
N THR A 102 -12.98 2.30 3.00
CA THR A 102 -14.07 1.34 3.15
C THR A 102 -13.47 -0.02 3.42
N LEU A 103 -13.71 -0.54 4.63
CA LEU A 103 -13.29 -1.89 5.01
C LEU A 103 -13.98 -2.89 4.07
N PHE A 104 -13.20 -3.67 3.32
CA PHE A 104 -13.74 -4.50 2.25
C PHE A 104 -14.82 -5.48 2.75
N SER A 105 -14.57 -6.13 3.88
CA SER A 105 -15.47 -7.12 4.49
C SER A 105 -16.82 -6.55 4.90
N THR A 106 -16.93 -5.25 5.16
CA THR A 106 -18.18 -4.61 5.63
C THR A 106 -19.19 -4.36 4.51
N LEU A 107 -18.78 -4.51 3.24
CA LEU A 107 -19.61 -4.21 2.08
C LEU A 107 -20.75 -5.23 1.86
N SER A 108 -20.58 -6.48 2.31
CA SER A 108 -21.66 -7.48 2.38
C SER A 108 -21.27 -8.68 3.23
N ASN A 109 -22.24 -9.40 3.80
CA ASN A 109 -22.00 -10.67 4.50
C ASN A 109 -21.29 -11.71 3.61
N LYS A 110 -21.54 -11.72 2.30
CA LYS A 110 -20.86 -12.67 1.39
C LYS A 110 -19.37 -12.35 1.27
N PHE A 111 -19.03 -11.06 1.16
CA PHE A 111 -17.63 -10.62 1.13
C PHE A 111 -16.95 -10.88 2.48
N GLU A 112 -17.63 -10.60 3.59
CA GLU A 112 -17.13 -10.91 4.94
C GLU A 112 -16.71 -12.38 5.08
N GLN A 113 -17.54 -13.32 4.61
CA GLN A 113 -17.24 -14.75 4.70
C GLN A 113 -16.18 -15.22 3.68
N ASN A 114 -15.84 -14.42 2.67
CA ASN A 114 -14.85 -14.74 1.64
C ASN A 114 -13.56 -13.92 1.73
N THR A 115 -13.35 -13.21 2.86
CA THR A 115 -12.20 -12.31 3.02
C THR A 115 -11.40 -12.63 4.28
N ILE A 116 -10.08 -12.59 4.17
CA ILE A 116 -9.14 -12.48 5.28
C ILE A 116 -8.69 -11.02 5.32
N VAL A 117 -9.02 -10.27 6.36
CA VAL A 117 -8.61 -8.87 6.50
C VAL A 117 -7.37 -8.79 7.39
N CYS A 118 -6.33 -8.13 6.89
CA CYS A 118 -5.08 -7.89 7.59
C CYS A 118 -5.01 -6.41 7.99
N THR A 119 -4.97 -6.14 9.30
CA THR A 119 -4.77 -4.77 9.83
C THR A 119 -3.67 -4.79 10.88
N ALA A 120 -3.13 -3.63 11.23
CA ALA A 120 -2.22 -3.51 12.36
C ALA A 120 -2.13 -2.05 12.83
N PRO A 121 -1.88 -1.79 14.12
CA PRO A 121 -1.61 -0.45 14.63
C PRO A 121 -0.24 0.09 14.16
N SER A 122 0.58 -0.76 13.53
CA SER A 122 1.99 -0.49 13.26
C SER A 122 2.26 0.70 12.36
N LYS A 123 1.47 0.89 11.30
CA LYS A 123 1.62 2.03 10.37
C LYS A 123 0.98 3.28 10.93
N THR A 124 -0.18 3.13 11.56
CA THR A 124 -0.93 4.21 12.21
C THR A 124 -0.06 4.90 13.26
N PHE A 125 0.50 4.14 14.21
CA PHE A 125 1.20 4.69 15.39
C PHE A 125 2.73 4.59 15.34
N ASN A 126 3.29 4.24 14.18
CA ASN A 126 4.75 4.09 13.99
C ASN A 126 5.42 3.11 14.98
N ILE A 127 4.76 1.98 15.25
CA ILE A 127 5.22 0.93 16.18
C ILE A 127 5.56 -0.39 15.48
N ALA A 128 6.00 -0.33 14.21
CA ALA A 128 6.31 -1.52 13.41
C ALA A 128 7.38 -2.44 14.01
N GLY A 129 8.29 -1.90 14.84
CA GLY A 129 9.28 -2.69 15.57
C GLY A 129 8.68 -3.62 16.64
N LEU A 130 7.42 -3.42 17.03
CA LEU A 130 6.71 -4.26 18.01
C LEU A 130 5.96 -5.45 17.37
N GLN A 131 6.04 -5.63 16.05
CA GLN A 131 5.65 -6.85 15.34
C GLN A 131 4.31 -7.47 15.80
N THR A 132 3.23 -6.68 15.77
CA THR A 132 1.88 -7.13 16.16
C THR A 132 0.87 -6.65 15.13
N SER A 133 -0.04 -7.55 14.72
CA SER A 133 -1.10 -7.32 13.74
C SER A 133 -2.38 -8.03 14.15
N ASN A 134 -3.50 -7.64 13.54
CA ASN A 134 -4.81 -8.26 13.69
C ASN A 134 -5.20 -8.90 12.36
N ILE A 135 -5.49 -10.20 12.38
CA ILE A 135 -6.00 -10.94 11.22
C ILE A 135 -7.45 -11.33 11.50
N ILE A 136 -8.37 -10.73 10.75
CA ILE A 136 -9.82 -10.88 10.96
C ILE A 136 -10.35 -11.86 9.90
N ILE A 137 -10.83 -13.01 10.36
CA ILE A 137 -11.36 -14.09 9.50
C ILE A 137 -12.70 -14.57 10.07
N PRO A 138 -13.84 -14.03 9.61
CA PRO A 138 -15.15 -14.40 10.14
C PRO A 138 -15.55 -15.85 9.84
N ASP A 139 -15.25 -16.35 8.64
CA ASP A 139 -15.50 -17.74 8.26
C ASP A 139 -14.68 -18.69 9.15
N LYS A 140 -15.41 -19.53 9.90
CA LYS A 140 -14.82 -20.44 10.90
C LYS A 140 -13.84 -21.44 10.28
N ARG A 141 -14.16 -22.01 9.10
CA ARG A 141 -13.31 -23.02 8.46
C ARG A 141 -12.01 -22.39 7.97
N LYS A 142 -12.09 -21.21 7.34
CA LYS A 142 -10.91 -20.45 6.90
C LYS A 142 -10.05 -20.03 8.10
N ARG A 143 -10.69 -19.59 9.19
CA ARG A 143 -10.00 -19.21 10.42
C ARG A 143 -9.26 -20.39 11.05
N GLU A 144 -9.91 -21.55 11.18
CA GLU A 144 -9.29 -22.77 11.70
C GLU A 144 -8.11 -23.23 10.83
N ALA A 145 -8.25 -23.16 9.50
CA ALA A 145 -7.15 -23.47 8.58
C ALA A 145 -5.96 -22.51 8.76
N PHE A 146 -6.22 -21.21 8.84
CA PHE A 146 -5.19 -20.19 9.09
C PHE A 146 -4.48 -20.41 10.43
N THR A 147 -5.25 -20.56 11.51
CA THR A 147 -4.73 -20.82 12.86
C THR A 147 -3.88 -22.08 12.89
N ASN A 148 -4.33 -23.18 12.28
CA ASN A 148 -3.55 -24.41 12.22
C ASN A 148 -2.21 -24.21 11.48
N THR A 149 -2.19 -23.47 10.37
CA THR A 149 -0.94 -23.17 9.66
C THR A 149 0.00 -22.30 10.50
N ILE A 150 -0.52 -21.24 11.13
CA ILE A 150 0.31 -20.29 11.87
C ILE A 150 0.82 -20.89 13.18
N GLU A 151 -0.03 -21.53 13.96
CA GLU A 151 0.32 -22.04 15.29
C GLU A 151 1.01 -23.41 15.20
N ASN A 152 0.40 -24.38 14.52
CA ASN A 152 0.86 -25.78 14.58
C ASN A 152 1.95 -26.10 13.55
N ILE A 153 1.93 -25.45 12.37
CA ILE A 153 2.94 -25.70 11.32
C ILE A 153 4.11 -24.72 11.47
N ASN A 154 3.83 -23.43 11.68
CA ASN A 154 4.87 -22.40 11.73
C ASN A 154 5.36 -22.06 13.14
N GLY A 155 4.67 -22.51 14.20
CA GLY A 155 5.08 -22.27 15.59
C GLY A 155 4.88 -20.83 16.07
N VAL A 156 4.11 -20.01 15.36
CA VAL A 156 3.83 -18.62 15.72
C VAL A 156 2.52 -18.58 16.50
N MET A 157 2.59 -18.52 17.83
CA MET A 157 1.40 -18.70 18.69
C MET A 157 0.86 -17.40 19.28
N ILE A 158 1.71 -16.59 19.92
CA ILE A 158 1.27 -15.42 20.71
C ILE A 158 2.14 -14.22 20.33
N PRO A 159 1.56 -13.02 20.16
CA PRO A 159 2.34 -11.80 19.98
C PRO A 159 3.20 -11.50 21.22
N ASN A 160 4.24 -10.68 21.04
CA ASN A 160 5.06 -10.26 22.16
C ASN A 160 4.29 -9.30 23.09
N VAL A 161 4.61 -9.33 24.38
CA VAL A 161 3.90 -8.56 25.42
C VAL A 161 3.91 -7.05 25.15
N PHE A 162 5.00 -6.49 24.63
CA PHE A 162 5.10 -5.06 24.33
C PHE A 162 4.18 -4.67 23.18
N GLY A 163 4.06 -5.53 22.17
CA GLY A 163 3.16 -5.35 21.05
C GLY A 163 1.68 -5.36 21.46
N ILE A 164 1.29 -6.23 22.39
CA ILE A 164 -0.06 -6.24 22.96
C ILE A 164 -0.35 -4.91 23.68
N VAL A 165 0.54 -4.49 24.57
CA VAL A 165 0.36 -3.24 25.34
C VAL A 165 0.30 -2.02 24.43
N ALA A 166 1.20 -1.94 23.44
CA ALA A 166 1.21 -0.81 22.51
C ALA A 166 0.00 -0.79 21.57
N LEU A 167 -0.52 -1.96 21.17
CA LEU A 167 -1.76 -2.05 20.40
C LEU A 167 -2.93 -1.49 21.20
N ILE A 168 -3.08 -1.92 22.46
CA ILE A 168 -4.16 -1.44 23.35
C ILE A 168 -4.03 0.07 23.55
N ALA A 169 -2.85 0.57 23.93
CA ALA A 169 -2.62 2.00 24.15
C ALA A 169 -2.85 2.83 22.88
N GLY A 170 -2.41 2.34 21.72
CA GLY A 170 -2.63 3.02 20.44
C GLY A 170 -4.12 3.18 20.11
N TYR A 171 -4.92 2.14 20.32
CA TYR A 171 -6.37 2.21 20.05
C TYR A 171 -7.17 2.95 21.12
N ASP A 172 -6.83 2.80 22.40
CA ASP A 172 -7.60 3.43 23.49
C ASP A 172 -7.22 4.91 23.71
N GLU A 173 -5.97 5.30 23.43
CA GLU A 173 -5.41 6.61 23.80
C GLU A 173 -4.77 7.37 22.63
N GLY A 174 -4.60 6.75 21.45
CA GLY A 174 -3.83 7.31 20.33
C GLY A 174 -4.59 8.25 19.39
N GLU A 175 -5.91 8.40 19.53
CA GLU A 175 -6.77 9.14 18.58
C GLU A 175 -6.34 10.61 18.42
N GLU A 176 -6.13 11.33 19.54
CA GLU A 176 -5.73 12.74 19.50
C GLU A 176 -4.39 12.93 18.76
N TRP A 177 -3.44 12.03 18.99
CA TRP A 177 -2.15 12.06 18.32
C TRP A 177 -2.30 11.79 16.82
N LEU A 178 -3.12 10.81 16.45
CA LEU A 178 -3.37 10.46 15.05
C LEU A 178 -3.99 11.64 14.30
N ASP A 179 -4.99 12.30 14.87
CA ASP A 179 -5.63 13.50 14.30
C ASP A 179 -4.63 14.62 13.99
N GLN A 180 -3.67 14.85 14.89
CA GLN A 180 -2.62 15.84 14.70
C GLN A 180 -1.64 15.40 13.60
N VAL A 181 -1.27 14.12 13.57
CA VAL A 181 -0.36 13.55 12.58
C VAL A 181 -0.95 13.60 11.17
N LEU A 182 -2.24 13.27 10.99
CA LEU A 182 -2.92 13.33 9.70
C LEU A 182 -2.89 14.75 9.12
N LYS A 183 -3.24 15.76 9.94
CA LYS A 183 -3.14 17.19 9.54
C LYS A 183 -1.72 17.57 9.13
N TYR A 184 -0.72 17.05 9.84
CA TYR A 184 0.68 17.32 9.53
C TYR A 184 1.14 16.67 8.22
N ILE A 185 0.74 15.41 7.99
CA ILE A 185 1.00 14.67 6.74
C ILE A 185 0.35 15.38 5.56
N GLU A 186 -0.91 15.80 5.66
CA GLU A 186 -1.60 16.59 4.63
C GLU A 186 -0.85 17.88 4.31
N ALA A 187 -0.41 18.61 5.34
CA ALA A 187 0.38 19.81 5.15
C ALA A 187 1.72 19.49 4.43
N ASN A 188 2.35 18.35 4.72
CA ASN A 188 3.58 17.90 4.05
C ASN A 188 3.33 17.54 2.59
N PHE A 189 2.22 16.87 2.26
CA PHE A 189 1.83 16.64 0.86
C PHE A 189 1.61 17.95 0.11
N LYS A 190 0.88 18.90 0.70
CA LYS A 190 0.67 20.23 0.11
C LYS A 190 1.99 20.91 -0.24
N PHE A 191 2.92 20.93 0.71
CA PHE A 191 4.24 21.49 0.49
C PHE A 191 5.03 20.75 -0.58
N LEU A 192 5.01 19.41 -0.57
CA LEU A 192 5.74 18.62 -1.56
C LEU A 192 5.20 18.91 -2.98
N LYS A 193 3.88 18.98 -3.15
CA LYS A 193 3.23 19.32 -4.42
C LYS A 193 3.62 20.72 -4.90
N GLU A 194 3.54 21.73 -4.03
CA GLU A 194 3.95 23.10 -4.35
C GLU A 194 5.44 23.14 -4.74
N PHE A 195 6.31 22.51 -3.94
CA PHE A 195 7.75 22.49 -4.19
C PHE A 195 8.10 21.84 -5.53
N ILE A 196 7.52 20.69 -5.85
CA ILE A 196 7.76 19.97 -7.11
C ILE A 196 7.29 20.82 -8.29
N THR A 197 6.08 21.40 -8.20
CA THR A 197 5.52 22.23 -9.27
C THR A 197 6.42 23.42 -9.58
N GLU A 198 7.03 24.04 -8.56
CA GLU A 198 7.88 25.21 -8.72
C GLU A 198 9.32 24.87 -9.17
N ASN A 199 9.88 23.75 -8.70
CA ASN A 199 11.33 23.48 -8.80
C ASN A 199 11.69 22.27 -9.68
N LEU A 200 10.73 21.41 -9.99
CA LEU A 200 10.92 20.13 -10.70
C LEU A 200 9.81 19.93 -11.75
N PRO A 201 9.73 20.77 -12.81
CA PRO A 201 8.64 20.73 -13.78
C PRO A 201 8.53 19.41 -14.57
N ASP A 202 9.64 18.66 -14.66
CA ASP A 202 9.72 17.35 -15.31
C ASP A 202 9.50 16.18 -14.34
N VAL A 203 9.03 16.45 -13.11
CA VAL A 203 8.64 15.41 -12.15
C VAL A 203 7.15 15.54 -11.87
N ASP A 204 6.39 14.49 -12.16
CA ASP A 204 4.96 14.50 -11.85
C ASP A 204 4.72 14.01 -10.43
N PHE A 205 4.00 14.82 -9.66
CA PHE A 205 3.44 14.45 -8.36
C PHE A 205 2.07 13.77 -8.56
N ILE A 206 1.92 12.55 -8.07
CA ILE A 206 0.66 11.80 -8.10
C ILE A 206 -0.11 12.15 -6.84
N ASP A 207 -1.33 12.69 -7.01
CA ASP A 207 -2.15 13.13 -5.88
C ASP A 207 -2.57 11.93 -5.01
N PRO A 208 -2.16 11.89 -3.73
CA PRO A 208 -2.49 10.80 -2.83
C PRO A 208 -3.91 10.96 -2.28
N GLU A 209 -4.53 9.83 -1.97
CA GLU A 209 -5.84 9.77 -1.29
C GLU A 209 -5.67 9.27 0.17
N GLY A 210 -4.56 8.60 0.45
CA GLY A 210 -4.20 8.09 1.78
C GLY A 210 -2.70 7.78 1.91
N THR A 211 -2.37 7.12 3.01
CA THR A 211 -1.01 6.83 3.49
C THR A 211 -0.21 8.10 3.85
N TYR A 212 1.07 7.93 4.15
CA TYR A 212 2.05 9.00 4.31
C TYR A 212 3.19 8.93 3.28
N LEU A 213 2.94 8.20 2.19
CA LEU A 213 3.88 7.97 1.10
C LEU A 213 3.48 8.86 -0.07
N ALA A 214 4.45 9.38 -0.82
CA ALA A 214 4.18 10.03 -2.09
C ALA A 214 4.83 9.25 -3.22
N TRP A 215 4.10 9.14 -4.34
CA TRP A 215 4.55 8.48 -5.55
C TRP A 215 4.90 9.55 -6.58
N LEU A 216 6.14 9.53 -7.06
CA LEU A 216 6.70 10.56 -7.92
C LEU A 216 7.17 9.93 -9.23
N ASP A 217 6.76 10.50 -10.34
CA ASP A 217 7.11 10.05 -11.69
C ASP A 217 8.23 10.92 -12.24
N PHE A 218 9.40 10.32 -12.45
CA PHE A 218 10.59 10.96 -13.02
C PHE A 218 10.80 10.59 -14.49
N SER A 219 9.84 9.91 -15.14
CA SER A 219 10.00 9.38 -16.51
C SER A 219 10.32 10.46 -17.55
N LYS A 220 9.83 11.69 -17.36
CA LYS A 220 10.11 12.83 -18.26
C LYS A 220 11.57 13.28 -18.27
N LEU A 221 12.38 12.87 -17.29
CA LEU A 221 13.82 13.13 -17.29
C LEU A 221 14.59 12.30 -18.32
N GLY A 222 13.95 11.28 -18.93
CA GLY A 222 14.59 10.42 -19.92
C GLY A 222 15.71 9.53 -19.36
N MET A 223 15.78 9.37 -18.03
CA MET A 223 16.73 8.51 -17.34
C MET A 223 16.15 7.10 -17.21
N ASN A 224 17.01 6.08 -17.35
CA ASN A 224 16.64 4.73 -16.93
C ASN A 224 16.67 4.60 -15.39
N ASP A 225 16.14 3.50 -14.86
CA ASP A 225 16.03 3.30 -13.40
C ASP A 225 17.38 3.31 -12.66
N GLU A 226 18.46 2.86 -13.30
CA GLU A 226 19.78 2.84 -12.67
C GLU A 226 20.40 4.25 -12.63
N GLU A 227 20.24 5.01 -13.70
CA GLU A 227 20.62 6.43 -13.75
C GLU A 227 19.84 7.25 -12.72
N LEU A 228 18.52 7.02 -12.63
CA LEU A 228 17.67 7.67 -11.64
C LEU A 228 18.09 7.30 -10.20
N ARG A 229 18.36 6.02 -9.95
CA ARG A 229 18.87 5.56 -8.66
C ARG A 229 20.21 6.20 -8.31
N GLU A 230 21.16 6.25 -9.24
CA GLU A 230 22.46 6.88 -9.01
C GLU A 230 22.32 8.39 -8.75
N LEU A 231 21.45 9.08 -9.50
CA LEU A 231 21.13 10.48 -9.26
C LEU A 231 20.59 10.70 -7.84
N ILE A 232 19.53 9.99 -7.45
CA ILE A 232 18.83 10.21 -6.19
C ILE A 232 19.68 9.74 -4.99
N LEU A 233 20.16 8.49 -5.03
CA LEU A 233 20.86 7.90 -3.90
C LEU A 233 22.31 8.38 -3.79
N LYS A 234 23.05 8.46 -4.91
CA LYS A 234 24.48 8.76 -4.88
C LYS A 234 24.79 10.23 -5.06
N LYS A 235 24.14 10.95 -5.98
CA LYS A 235 24.39 12.39 -6.20
C LYS A 235 23.63 13.24 -5.17
N ALA A 236 22.30 13.07 -5.05
CA ALA A 236 21.49 13.84 -4.11
C ALA A 236 21.65 13.39 -2.64
N LYS A 237 22.17 12.17 -2.39
CA LYS A 237 22.29 11.59 -1.04
C LYS A 237 20.94 11.53 -0.32
N VAL A 238 19.89 11.16 -1.06
CA VAL A 238 18.55 10.94 -0.53
C VAL A 238 18.17 9.48 -0.79
N ALA A 239 17.77 8.76 0.27
CA ALA A 239 17.31 7.39 0.13
C ALA A 239 15.78 7.40 -0.05
N LEU A 240 15.34 7.11 -1.27
CA LEU A 240 13.96 6.84 -1.62
C LEU A 240 13.79 5.35 -1.93
N ASP A 241 12.56 4.87 -2.06
CA ASP A 241 12.33 3.52 -2.59
C ASP A 241 12.20 3.60 -4.12
N ASP A 242 13.08 2.89 -4.83
CA ASP A 242 13.04 2.81 -6.28
C ASP A 242 11.73 2.18 -6.75
N GLY A 243 11.07 2.81 -7.71
CA GLY A 243 9.76 2.37 -8.15
C GLY A 243 9.74 0.94 -8.71
N LYS A 244 10.84 0.52 -9.34
CA LYS A 244 11.04 -0.85 -9.86
C LYS A 244 10.82 -1.95 -8.83
N ILE A 245 11.04 -1.68 -7.54
CA ILE A 245 10.84 -2.73 -6.51
C ILE A 245 9.36 -3.12 -6.38
N PHE A 246 8.44 -2.22 -6.73
CA PHE A 246 6.99 -2.45 -6.64
C PHE A 246 6.42 -3.25 -7.84
N GLY A 247 7.30 -3.72 -8.72
CA GLY A 247 6.94 -4.51 -9.90
C GLY A 247 6.64 -3.66 -11.13
N PRO A 248 6.07 -4.28 -12.18
CA PRO A 248 5.84 -3.61 -13.46
C PRO A 248 4.94 -2.37 -13.31
N GLY A 249 5.25 -1.31 -14.08
CA GLY A 249 4.61 0.00 -13.98
C GLY A 249 5.18 0.88 -12.86
N GLY A 250 6.28 0.46 -12.23
CA GLY A 250 7.06 1.24 -11.28
C GLY A 250 8.34 1.84 -11.86
N GLU A 251 8.69 1.50 -13.10
CA GLU A 251 9.88 2.01 -13.79
C GLU A 251 9.80 3.53 -13.95
N GLY A 252 10.89 4.24 -13.64
CA GLY A 252 10.95 5.70 -13.66
C GLY A 252 10.27 6.38 -12.47
N PHE A 253 9.66 5.64 -11.54
CA PHE A 253 9.06 6.20 -10.33
C PHE A 253 9.99 6.11 -9.11
N GLN A 254 9.73 6.95 -8.12
CA GLN A 254 10.34 6.91 -6.80
C GLN A 254 9.27 7.14 -5.73
N ARG A 255 9.31 6.34 -4.65
CA ARG A 255 8.45 6.55 -3.48
C ARG A 255 9.21 7.31 -2.41
N ILE A 256 8.60 8.38 -1.90
CA ILE A 256 9.11 9.14 -0.78
C ILE A 256 8.23 8.97 0.45
N ASN A 257 8.84 8.77 1.62
CA ASN A 257 8.16 8.84 2.90
C ASN A 257 8.14 10.29 3.40
N ILE A 258 6.94 10.85 3.60
CA ILE A 258 6.76 12.23 4.05
C ILE A 258 6.30 12.35 5.51
N ALA A 259 6.21 11.25 6.25
CA ALA A 259 6.01 11.23 7.70
C ALA A 259 7.32 11.60 8.44
N CYS A 260 7.80 12.81 8.19
CA CYS A 260 9.01 13.37 8.80
C CYS A 260 8.84 14.88 9.03
N PRO A 261 9.70 15.52 9.85
CA PRO A 261 9.66 16.96 10.02
C PRO A 261 9.80 17.69 8.67
N ARG A 262 9.00 18.74 8.45
CA ARG A 262 9.01 19.57 7.24
C ARG A 262 10.41 20.05 6.85
N SER A 263 11.25 20.36 7.82
CA SER A 263 12.65 20.77 7.60
C SER A 263 13.46 19.68 6.89
N ILE A 264 13.31 18.42 7.30
CA ILE A 264 13.98 17.27 6.67
C ILE A 264 13.42 17.05 5.26
N LEU A 265 12.10 17.06 5.09
CA LEU A 265 11.48 16.93 3.77
C LEU A 265 12.00 18.01 2.81
N LYS A 266 12.02 19.28 3.25
CA LYS A 266 12.57 20.39 2.46
C LYS A 266 14.04 20.19 2.11
N GLU A 267 14.87 19.74 3.06
CA GLU A 267 16.27 19.45 2.82
C GLU A 267 16.45 18.35 1.76
N CYS A 268 15.71 17.25 1.87
CA CYS A 268 15.72 16.16 0.89
C CYS A 268 15.36 16.68 -0.51
N MET A 269 14.29 17.46 -0.64
CA MET A 269 13.87 17.98 -1.95
C MET A 269 14.87 18.99 -2.53
N MET A 270 15.47 19.85 -1.70
CA MET A 270 16.54 20.75 -2.14
C MET A 270 17.78 20.01 -2.65
N ARG A 271 18.15 18.90 -2.01
CA ARG A 271 19.25 18.05 -2.47
C ARG A 271 18.97 17.44 -3.84
N ILE A 272 17.73 16.98 -4.08
CA ILE A 272 17.30 16.46 -5.39
C ILE A 272 17.37 17.54 -6.46
N VAL A 273 16.85 18.75 -6.20
CA VAL A 273 16.93 19.89 -7.12
C VAL A 273 18.39 20.22 -7.47
N ASN A 274 19.27 20.26 -6.47
CA ASN A 274 20.69 20.55 -6.69
C ASN A 274 21.41 19.45 -7.46
N ALA A 275 20.97 18.19 -7.35
CA ALA A 275 21.52 17.08 -8.11
C ALA A 275 21.05 17.06 -9.57
N LEU A 276 19.91 17.65 -9.90
CA LEU A 276 19.43 17.77 -11.28
C LEU A 276 20.07 18.94 -12.04
N LYS A 277 20.68 19.88 -11.32
CA LYS A 277 21.55 20.93 -11.87
C LYS A 277 22.96 20.37 -12.14
#